data_AF-A0A1F7L288-F1
#
_entry.id   AF-A0A1F7L288-F1
#
_cell.length_a   1.000
_cell.length_b   1.000
_cell.length_c   1.000
_cell.angle_alpha   90.00
_cell.angle_beta   90.00
_cell.angle_gamma   90.00
#
_symmetry.space_group_name_H-M   'P 1'
#
loop_
_entity.id
_entity.type
_entity.pdbx_description
1 polymer ?
#
loop_
_entity_poly.entity_id
_entity_poly.type
_entity_poly.pdbx_seq_one_letter_code
_entity_poly.pdbx_strand_id
1 'polypeptide(L)'
;MEQHPIPRQITSFEYKLIGFMTLKQFIYLVIFILLAYTVYAVFPIPLLNILLAIGVGLLGIGLAFVPINDRPLDVWIRNFWRRLTSPTQYFYHKNNPPISIFQNLYFVADPHRVVAHVESAKMLSKYLASTKQVMIPNMRKQQIQKTVISPLNTLRVFPPSKGSGSTSKPMLVNPAALTQPVGSSSGEKKPFFVGEIKNNKHISLPGILIYVKDINNTPVRLLKTNPHGIFATYNPLPMGEYSFEMKDPKNIYFFDTMKIQIKNTNKDNIEIMSREML
;
A
#
# COMPACT_ATOMS: atom_id res chain seq x y z
N MET A 1 13.35 -34.97 22.60
CA MET A 1 12.77 -33.79 21.92
C MET A 1 12.38 -34.26 20.53
N GLU A 2 11.10 -34.47 20.29
CA GLU A 2 10.59 -34.85 18.97
C GLU A 2 10.88 -33.71 17.98
N GLN A 3 11.70 -33.96 16.96
CA GLN A 3 12.13 -32.94 16.01
C GLN A 3 11.07 -32.80 14.91
N HIS A 4 10.25 -31.76 15.00
CA HIS A 4 9.27 -31.46 13.97
C HIS A 4 9.96 -31.04 12.65
N PRO A 5 9.51 -31.55 11.50
CA PRO A 5 10.06 -31.18 10.20
C PRO A 5 9.79 -29.69 9.91
N ILE A 6 10.84 -28.96 9.54
CA ILE A 6 10.74 -27.56 9.13
C ILE A 6 10.19 -27.51 7.70
N PRO A 7 9.16 -26.69 7.42
CA PRO A 7 8.63 -26.54 6.06
C PRO A 7 9.72 -26.05 5.11
N ARG A 8 9.93 -26.80 4.01
CA ARG A 8 10.86 -26.43 2.95
C ARG A 8 10.17 -25.54 1.91
N GLN A 9 10.89 -24.57 1.39
CA GLN A 9 10.40 -23.75 0.28
C GLN A 9 10.35 -24.59 -1.01
N ILE A 10 9.14 -24.79 -1.55
CA ILE A 10 8.92 -25.54 -2.81
C ILE A 10 8.98 -24.64 -4.05
N THR A 11 9.12 -23.33 -3.89
CA THR A 11 9.09 -22.35 -4.99
C THR A 11 10.48 -22.02 -5.56
N SER A 12 11.56 -22.51 -4.94
CA SER A 12 12.94 -22.26 -5.38
C SER A 12 13.38 -23.23 -6.47
N PHE A 13 12.65 -23.30 -7.58
CA PHE A 13 13.09 -24.07 -8.74
C PHE A 13 14.05 -23.22 -9.58
N GLU A 14 15.29 -23.68 -9.72
CA GLU A 14 16.24 -23.10 -10.66
C GLU A 14 16.00 -23.66 -12.07
N TYR A 15 15.92 -22.79 -13.06
CA TYR A 15 15.74 -23.19 -14.45
C TYR A 15 16.99 -23.92 -14.97
N LYS A 16 16.81 -25.18 -15.37
CA LYS A 16 17.83 -26.00 -16.04
C LYS A 16 17.74 -25.76 -17.54
N LEU A 17 18.82 -25.25 -18.14
CA LEU A 17 18.88 -24.91 -19.58
C LEU A 17 19.31 -26.11 -20.42
N ILE A 18 20.44 -26.73 -20.05
CA ILE A 18 21.05 -27.86 -20.77
C ILE A 18 21.13 -29.04 -19.79
N GLY A 19 20.37 -30.10 -20.05
CA GLY A 19 20.34 -31.28 -19.19
C GLY A 19 20.08 -30.97 -17.71
N PHE A 20 21.07 -31.25 -16.85
CA PHE A 20 21.00 -31.00 -15.41
C PHE A 20 21.55 -29.63 -14.97
N MET A 21 22.08 -28.83 -15.90
CA MET A 21 22.75 -27.56 -15.61
C MET A 21 21.81 -26.36 -15.68
N THR A 22 21.99 -25.41 -14.76
CA THR A 22 21.32 -24.11 -14.81
C THR A 22 21.93 -23.18 -15.86
N LEU A 23 21.18 -22.17 -16.28
CA LEU A 23 21.68 -21.14 -17.21
C LEU A 23 23.00 -20.51 -16.72
N LYS A 24 23.13 -20.26 -15.41
CA LYS A 24 24.33 -19.67 -14.82
C LYS A 24 25.54 -20.60 -14.90
N GLN A 25 25.35 -21.88 -14.59
CA GLN A 25 26.40 -22.90 -14.66
C GLN A 25 26.93 -23.06 -16.09
N PHE A 26 26.03 -23.03 -17.08
CA PHE A 26 26.40 -23.06 -18.48
C PHE A 26 27.26 -21.84 -18.88
N ILE A 27 26.82 -20.63 -18.49
CA ILE A 27 27.57 -19.40 -18.78
C ILE A 27 28.97 -19.44 -18.15
N TYR A 28 29.10 -19.92 -16.92
CA TYR A 28 30.42 -20.08 -16.30
C TYR A 28 31.34 -20.99 -17.13
N LEU A 29 30.87 -22.16 -17.56
CA LEU A 29 31.70 -23.05 -18.39
C LEU A 29 32.12 -22.38 -19.70
N VAL A 30 31.21 -21.73 -20.42
CA VAL A 30 31.52 -21.06 -21.70
C VAL A 30 32.59 -19.98 -21.51
N ILE A 31 32.45 -19.13 -20.48
CA ILE A 31 33.40 -18.07 -20.18
C ILE A 31 34.77 -18.65 -19.82
N PHE A 32 34.82 -19.67 -18.96
CA PHE A 32 36.09 -20.23 -18.50
C PHE A 32 36.81 -21.07 -19.57
N ILE A 33 36.07 -21.70 -20.50
CA ILE A 33 36.67 -22.36 -21.67
C ILE A 33 37.32 -21.32 -22.58
N LEU A 34 36.62 -20.21 -22.87
CA LEU A 34 37.15 -19.15 -23.71
C LEU A 34 38.34 -18.45 -23.04
N LEU A 35 38.27 -18.25 -21.73
CA LEU A 35 39.38 -17.72 -20.93
C LEU A 35 40.58 -18.68 -20.92
N ALA A 36 40.36 -19.98 -20.74
CA ALA A 36 41.43 -21.00 -20.77
C ALA A 36 42.13 -21.03 -22.14
N TYR A 37 41.36 -20.94 -23.24
CA TYR A 37 41.93 -20.82 -24.58
C TYR A 37 42.75 -19.53 -24.76
N THR A 38 42.23 -18.41 -24.27
CA THR A 38 42.94 -17.12 -24.31
C THR A 38 44.26 -17.19 -23.54
N VAL A 39 44.24 -17.78 -22.34
CA VAL A 39 45.43 -18.02 -21.52
C VAL A 39 46.42 -18.92 -22.27
N TYR A 40 45.96 -20.02 -22.87
CA TYR A 40 46.83 -20.89 -23.66
C TYR A 40 47.52 -20.13 -24.82
N ALA A 41 46.80 -19.20 -25.47
CA ALA A 41 47.31 -18.42 -26.60
C ALA A 41 48.26 -17.27 -26.21
N VAL A 42 48.04 -16.61 -25.05
CA VAL A 42 48.83 -15.44 -24.62
C VAL A 42 50.18 -15.83 -24.02
N PHE A 43 50.28 -16.97 -23.34
CA PHE A 43 51.51 -17.40 -22.70
C PHE A 43 52.37 -18.27 -23.64
N PRO A 44 53.60 -17.84 -24.03
CA PRO A 44 54.42 -18.54 -25.02
C PRO A 44 55.24 -19.72 -24.46
N ILE A 45 55.16 -20.01 -23.16
CA ILE A 45 55.94 -21.06 -22.50
C ILE A 45 55.15 -22.39 -22.57
N PRO A 46 55.62 -23.43 -23.29
CA PRO A 46 54.80 -24.60 -23.67
C PRO A 46 54.27 -25.48 -22.53
N LEU A 47 54.98 -25.53 -21.39
CA LEU A 47 54.52 -26.30 -20.23
C LEU A 47 53.60 -25.47 -19.34
N LEU A 48 53.94 -24.19 -19.18
CA LEU A 48 53.24 -23.27 -18.28
C LEU A 48 51.88 -22.87 -18.86
N ASN A 49 51.76 -22.66 -20.16
CA ASN A 49 50.50 -22.25 -20.80
C ASN A 49 49.44 -23.36 -20.71
N ILE A 50 49.82 -24.63 -20.90
CA ILE A 50 48.93 -25.79 -20.75
C ILE A 50 48.50 -25.93 -19.29
N LEU A 51 49.45 -25.87 -18.35
CA LEU A 51 49.15 -26.00 -16.92
C LEU A 51 48.19 -24.89 -16.45
N LEU A 52 48.44 -23.65 -16.88
CA LEU A 52 47.62 -22.50 -16.51
C LEU A 52 46.23 -22.56 -17.17
N ALA A 53 46.15 -22.98 -18.43
CA ALA A 53 44.87 -23.19 -19.12
C ALA A 53 44.03 -24.28 -18.47
N ILE A 54 44.63 -25.41 -18.09
CA ILE A 54 43.96 -26.49 -17.34
C ILE A 54 43.49 -25.97 -15.98
N GLY A 55 44.32 -25.22 -15.26
CA GLY A 55 43.96 -24.62 -13.97
C GLY A 55 42.76 -23.69 -14.07
N VAL A 56 42.71 -22.85 -15.09
CA VAL A 56 41.58 -21.95 -15.37
C VAL A 56 40.33 -22.73 -15.76
N GLY A 57 40.45 -23.77 -16.58
CA GLY A 57 39.33 -24.65 -16.94
C GLY A 57 38.73 -25.38 -15.74
N LEU A 58 39.59 -25.95 -14.87
CA LEU A 58 39.17 -26.61 -13.64
C LEU A 58 38.47 -25.64 -12.67
N LEU A 59 38.95 -24.40 -12.59
CA LEU A 59 38.30 -23.37 -11.78
C LEU A 59 36.86 -23.11 -12.26
N GLY A 60 36.65 -23.05 -13.58
CA GLY A 60 35.31 -22.90 -14.17
C GLY A 60 34.38 -24.06 -13.86
N ILE A 61 34.89 -25.29 -13.92
CA ILE A 61 34.13 -26.50 -13.52
C ILE A 61 33.79 -26.44 -12.03
N GLY A 62 34.74 -26.05 -11.19
CA GLY A 62 34.54 -25.87 -9.74
C GLY A 62 33.43 -24.88 -9.43
N LEU A 63 33.45 -23.71 -10.07
CA LEU A 63 32.42 -22.67 -9.92
C LEU A 63 31.03 -23.12 -10.37
N ALA A 64 30.94 -23.98 -11.39
CA ALA A 64 29.66 -24.46 -11.91
C ALA A 64 29.06 -25.60 -11.05
N PHE A 65 29.88 -26.56 -10.59
CA PHE A 65 29.36 -27.83 -10.08
C PHE A 65 29.67 -28.15 -8.62
N VAL A 66 30.51 -27.39 -7.93
CA VAL A 66 30.89 -27.69 -6.55
C VAL A 66 30.04 -26.88 -5.57
N PRO A 67 28.99 -27.43 -4.95
CA PRO A 67 28.29 -26.74 -3.87
C PRO A 67 29.07 -26.82 -2.56
N ILE A 68 28.99 -25.76 -1.75
CA ILE A 68 29.52 -25.70 -0.38
C ILE A 68 28.35 -25.38 0.56
N ASN A 69 28.02 -26.29 1.48
CA ASN A 69 26.90 -26.15 2.43
C ASN A 69 25.57 -25.82 1.72
N ASP A 70 25.22 -26.60 0.69
CA ASP A 70 24.01 -26.43 -0.15
C ASP A 70 23.92 -25.07 -0.87
N ARG A 71 25.06 -24.39 -1.05
CA ARG A 71 25.14 -23.12 -1.79
C ARG A 71 26.11 -23.25 -2.96
N PRO A 72 25.82 -22.62 -4.10
CA PRO A 72 26.77 -22.58 -5.20
C PRO A 72 28.03 -21.81 -4.80
N LEU A 73 29.19 -22.25 -5.32
CA LEU A 73 30.51 -21.75 -4.96
C LEU A 73 30.68 -20.26 -5.23
N ASP A 74 30.03 -19.73 -6.26
CA ASP A 74 30.06 -18.30 -6.60
C ASP A 74 29.47 -17.42 -5.48
N VAL A 75 28.31 -17.80 -4.94
CA VAL A 75 27.65 -17.13 -3.82
C VAL A 75 28.51 -17.27 -2.56
N TRP A 76 29.11 -18.44 -2.37
CA TRP A 76 30.03 -18.66 -1.26
C TRP A 76 31.23 -17.72 -1.32
N ILE A 77 31.94 -17.63 -2.45
CA ILE A 77 33.07 -16.71 -2.62
C ILE A 77 32.67 -15.25 -2.47
N ARG A 78 31.53 -14.84 -3.04
CA ARG A 78 31.04 -13.46 -2.91
C ARG A 78 30.80 -13.10 -1.44
N ASN A 79 30.15 -14.00 -0.70
CA ASN A 79 29.89 -13.79 0.72
C ASN A 79 31.16 -13.84 1.55
N PHE A 80 32.09 -14.74 1.22
CA PHE A 80 33.39 -14.85 1.86
C PHE A 80 34.19 -13.56 1.69
N TRP A 81 34.30 -13.05 0.46
CA TRP A 81 35.00 -11.79 0.19
C TRP A 81 34.33 -10.61 0.91
N ARG A 82 32.99 -10.52 0.82
CA ARG A 82 32.22 -9.50 1.55
C ARG A 82 32.47 -9.58 3.05
N ARG A 83 32.62 -10.79 3.60
CA ARG A 83 32.89 -11.01 5.03
C ARG A 83 34.29 -10.57 5.41
N LEU A 84 35.31 -10.90 4.60
CA LEU A 84 36.69 -10.49 4.82
C LEU A 84 36.83 -8.96 4.82
N THR A 85 36.10 -8.26 3.96
CA THR A 85 36.15 -6.80 3.87
C THR A 85 35.15 -6.09 4.78
N SER A 86 34.18 -6.80 5.37
CA SER A 86 33.17 -6.20 6.25
C SER A 86 33.75 -5.87 7.62
N PRO A 87 33.34 -4.75 8.25
CA PRO A 87 33.70 -4.49 9.63
C PRO A 87 33.13 -5.58 10.56
N THR A 88 33.91 -5.95 11.58
CA THR A 88 33.49 -6.94 12.59
C THR A 88 32.50 -6.34 13.59
N GLN A 89 32.51 -5.02 13.77
CA GLN A 89 31.61 -4.29 14.66
C GLN A 89 30.41 -3.75 13.89
N TYR A 90 29.22 -4.04 14.41
CA TYR A 90 27.96 -3.53 13.88
C TYR A 90 27.28 -2.69 14.97
N PHE A 91 26.95 -1.45 14.65
CA PHE A 91 26.10 -0.62 15.51
C PHE A 91 24.65 -0.87 15.15
N TYR A 92 23.83 -1.15 16.17
CA TYR A 92 22.39 -1.29 15.99
C TYR A 92 21.79 0.04 15.52
N HIS A 93 21.15 0.02 14.35
CA HIS A 93 20.36 1.13 13.83
C HIS A 93 18.89 0.69 13.77
N LYS A 94 18.03 1.32 14.58
CA LYS A 94 16.60 1.02 14.62
C LYS A 94 15.90 1.61 13.39
N ASN A 95 15.96 0.90 12.28
CA ASN A 95 15.22 1.23 11.06
C ASN A 95 13.94 0.39 10.99
N ASN A 96 12.96 0.74 11.82
CA ASN A 96 11.64 0.13 11.82
C ASN A 96 10.64 1.12 11.18
N PRO A 97 10.63 1.29 9.84
CA PRO A 97 9.57 2.06 9.21
C PRO A 97 8.24 1.42 9.60
N PRO A 98 7.20 2.22 9.90
CA PRO A 98 5.88 1.67 10.20
C PRO A 98 5.43 0.80 9.03
N ILE A 99 4.74 -0.31 9.32
CA ILE A 99 4.18 -1.20 8.30
C ILE A 99 3.44 -0.34 7.27
N SER A 100 3.60 -0.63 5.97
CA SER A 100 3.05 0.17 4.86
C SER A 100 1.55 0.44 4.96
N ILE A 101 0.82 -0.41 5.69
CA ILE A 101 -0.58 -0.23 6.08
C ILE A 101 -0.83 1.09 6.82
N PHE A 102 0.12 1.55 7.63
CA PHE A 102 0.01 2.78 8.42
C PHE A 102 0.49 4.02 7.66
N GLN A 103 1.31 3.85 6.62
CA GLN A 103 1.87 4.97 5.84
C GLN A 103 0.83 5.61 4.92
N ASN A 104 -0.13 4.82 4.45
CA ASN A 104 -1.20 5.26 3.53
C ASN A 104 -2.55 5.45 4.24
N LEU A 105 -2.58 5.57 5.57
CA LEU A 105 -3.76 6.03 6.28
C LEU A 105 -3.88 7.54 6.05
N TYR A 106 -4.49 7.93 4.93
CA TYR A 106 -5.05 9.26 4.81
C TYR A 106 -6.25 9.27 5.78
N PHE A 107 -6.05 9.83 6.96
CA PHE A 107 -7.17 10.29 7.75
C PHE A 107 -7.78 11.46 6.96
N VAL A 108 -8.71 11.19 6.02
CA VAL A 108 -9.71 12.21 5.67
C VAL A 108 -10.29 12.58 7.02
N ALA A 109 -9.98 13.80 7.50
CA ALA A 109 -10.21 14.27 8.86
C ALA A 109 -11.35 13.50 9.53
N ASP A 110 -11.03 12.70 10.57
CA ASP A 110 -11.95 11.75 11.21
C ASP A 110 -13.39 12.28 11.13
N PRO A 111 -14.34 11.58 10.48
CA PRO A 111 -15.69 12.11 10.29
C PRO A 111 -16.32 12.55 11.61
N HIS A 112 -15.92 11.91 12.73
CA HIS A 112 -16.24 12.29 14.11
C HIS A 112 -15.81 13.71 14.52
N ARG A 113 -14.64 14.19 14.08
CA ARG A 113 -14.20 15.58 14.31
C ARG A 113 -15.06 16.57 13.52
N VAL A 114 -15.38 16.25 12.26
CA VAL A 114 -16.21 17.12 11.42
C VAL A 114 -17.64 17.20 11.95
N VAL A 115 -18.25 16.07 12.36
CA VAL A 115 -19.61 16.09 12.94
C VAL A 115 -19.66 16.78 14.30
N ALA A 116 -18.62 16.67 15.15
CA ALA A 116 -18.57 17.38 16.42
C ALA A 116 -18.56 18.91 16.22
N HIS A 117 -17.88 19.41 15.18
CA HIS A 117 -17.92 20.84 14.83
C HIS A 117 -19.29 21.29 14.31
N VAL A 118 -19.97 20.45 13.51
CA VAL A 118 -21.31 20.76 13.00
C VAL A 118 -22.36 20.72 14.11
N GLU A 119 -22.29 19.72 15.00
CA GLU A 119 -23.21 19.58 16.14
C GLU A 119 -23.01 20.72 17.14
N SER A 120 -21.76 21.06 17.49
CA SER A 120 -21.47 22.20 18.38
C SER A 120 -21.94 23.53 17.80
N ALA A 121 -21.77 23.77 16.49
CA ALA A 121 -22.30 24.98 15.83
C ALA A 121 -23.84 25.03 15.85
N LYS A 122 -24.53 23.89 15.67
CA LYS A 122 -25.98 23.78 15.76
C LYS A 122 -26.50 23.96 17.19
N MET A 123 -25.80 23.43 18.19
CA MET A 123 -26.10 23.62 19.61
C MET A 123 -25.94 25.09 20.01
N LEU A 124 -24.86 25.74 19.56
CA LEU A 124 -24.62 27.17 19.77
C LEU A 124 -25.75 28.01 19.18
N SER A 125 -26.12 27.78 17.92
CA SER A 125 -27.20 28.54 17.28
C SER A 125 -28.55 28.34 17.97
N LYS A 126 -28.86 27.11 18.40
CA LYS A 126 -30.05 26.79 19.20
C LYS A 126 -30.05 27.55 20.54
N TYR A 127 -28.91 27.59 21.23
CA TYR A 127 -28.76 28.33 22.49
C TYR A 127 -28.91 29.85 22.30
N LEU A 128 -28.31 30.41 21.25
CA LEU A 128 -28.46 31.84 20.93
C LEU A 128 -29.90 32.19 20.56
N ALA A 129 -30.59 31.31 19.84
CA ALA A 129 -32.00 31.47 19.48
C ALA A 129 -32.92 31.39 20.71
N SER A 130 -32.71 30.43 21.61
CA SER A 130 -33.49 30.33 22.85
C SER A 130 -33.21 31.49 23.81
N THR A 131 -31.95 31.91 23.90
CA THR A 131 -31.53 33.04 24.76
C THR A 131 -32.08 34.38 24.28
N LYS A 132 -32.29 34.57 22.97
CA LYS A 132 -32.93 35.77 22.42
C LYS A 132 -34.38 35.98 22.88
N GLN A 133 -35.06 34.94 23.37
CA GLN A 133 -36.45 35.07 23.85
C GLN A 133 -36.57 35.62 25.28
N VAL A 134 -35.45 35.80 26.00
CA VAL A 134 -35.43 36.40 27.35
C VAL A 134 -34.51 37.63 27.36
N MET A 135 -34.82 38.63 26.54
CA MET A 135 -34.24 39.96 26.67
C MET A 135 -35.29 40.95 27.15
N ILE A 136 -35.49 40.99 28.47
CA ILE A 136 -35.87 42.22 29.16
C ILE A 136 -34.63 43.14 29.07
N PRO A 137 -34.73 44.38 28.57
CA PRO A 137 -33.57 45.23 28.34
C PRO A 137 -32.98 45.68 29.68
N ASN A 138 -32.00 44.93 30.19
CA ASN A 138 -31.28 45.33 31.38
C ASN A 138 -30.03 46.13 30.97
N MET A 139 -30.14 47.47 31.05
CA MET A 139 -29.13 48.48 30.69
C MET A 139 -27.72 48.17 31.22
N ARG A 140 -27.61 47.42 32.33
CA ARG A 140 -26.35 47.05 32.97
C ARG A 140 -25.48 46.08 32.16
N LYS A 141 -26.08 45.20 31.34
CA LYS A 141 -25.32 44.22 30.52
C LYS A 141 -24.67 44.84 29.27
N GLN A 142 -25.15 45.99 28.81
CA GLN A 142 -24.55 46.70 27.67
C GLN A 142 -23.25 47.43 28.06
N GLN A 143 -23.09 47.83 29.33
CA GLN A 143 -21.83 48.41 29.82
C GLN A 143 -20.73 47.37 29.99
N ILE A 144 -21.05 46.14 30.44
CA ILE A 144 -20.04 45.07 30.61
C ILE A 144 -19.48 44.60 29.26
N GLN A 145 -20.29 44.57 28.20
CA GLN A 145 -19.82 44.23 26.85
C GLN A 145 -18.87 45.28 26.26
N LYS A 146 -19.00 46.56 26.63
CA LYS A 146 -18.09 47.61 26.17
C LYS A 146 -16.73 47.58 26.88
N THR A 147 -16.66 47.07 28.11
CA THR A 147 -15.40 46.97 28.86
C THR A 147 -14.54 45.78 28.44
N VAL A 148 -15.14 44.66 27.98
CA VAL A 148 -14.39 43.44 27.59
C VAL A 148 -13.76 43.54 26.19
N ILE A 149 -14.21 44.47 25.34
CA ILE A 149 -13.68 44.65 23.98
C ILE A 149 -12.38 45.52 23.97
N SER A 150 -12.01 46.10 25.12
CA SER A 150 -10.78 46.89 25.28
C SER A 150 -9.85 46.18 26.28
N PRO A 151 -9.09 45.12 25.90
CA PRO A 151 -7.93 45.25 25.01
C PRO A 151 -7.60 43.94 24.25
N LEU A 152 -8.16 43.71 23.07
CA LEU A 152 -7.74 42.61 22.17
C LEU A 152 -7.02 43.12 20.92
N ASN A 153 -6.34 44.26 21.03
CA ASN A 153 -5.50 44.82 19.97
C ASN A 153 -4.01 44.89 20.34
N THR A 154 -3.61 44.43 21.53
CA THR A 154 -2.23 44.47 22.02
C THR A 154 -1.47 43.16 21.86
N LEU A 155 -2.09 42.09 21.36
CA LEU A 155 -1.43 40.79 21.11
C LEU A 155 -1.09 40.54 19.63
N ARG A 156 -1.13 41.56 18.77
CA ARG A 156 -0.60 41.46 17.40
C ARG A 156 0.93 41.60 17.46
N VAL A 157 1.61 40.46 17.54
CA VAL A 157 3.06 40.39 17.30
C VAL A 157 3.29 40.64 15.81
N PHE A 158 3.89 41.79 15.49
CA PHE A 158 4.44 42.04 14.17
C PHE A 158 5.79 41.32 14.05
N PRO A 159 6.04 40.51 13.01
CA PRO A 159 7.37 39.99 12.77
C PRO A 159 8.35 41.12 12.40
N PRO A 160 9.62 41.07 12.83
CA PRO A 160 10.56 42.14 12.60
C PRO A 160 10.96 42.23 11.13
N SER A 161 10.92 43.45 10.60
CA SER A 161 11.60 43.86 9.38
C SER A 161 13.12 43.85 9.63
N LYS A 162 13.86 43.06 8.84
CA LYS A 162 15.28 43.33 8.55
C LYS A 162 15.49 43.19 7.04
N GLY A 163 16.03 44.27 6.46
CA GLY A 163 16.33 44.40 5.05
C GLY A 163 17.67 43.80 4.62
N SER A 164 17.70 43.54 3.32
CA SER A 164 18.80 43.58 2.34
C SER A 164 20.11 42.84 2.61
N GLY A 165 20.37 41.81 1.80
CA GLY A 165 21.68 41.19 1.64
C GLY A 165 21.64 39.91 0.80
N SER A 166 21.61 40.07 -0.53
CA SER A 166 22.11 39.14 -1.57
C SER A 166 22.01 37.63 -1.33
N THR A 167 21.12 36.94 -2.08
CA THR A 167 21.54 35.89 -3.03
C THR A 167 20.38 35.38 -3.88
N SER A 168 20.63 35.35 -5.19
CA SER A 168 19.97 34.63 -6.29
C SER A 168 18.61 33.96 -6.03
N LYS A 169 17.60 34.46 -6.74
CA LYS A 169 16.44 33.69 -7.24
C LYS A 169 16.92 32.39 -7.93
N PRO A 170 16.33 31.23 -7.61
CA PRO A 170 16.02 30.26 -8.65
C PRO A 170 14.53 30.30 -8.93
N MET A 171 14.26 30.45 -10.22
CA MET A 171 12.96 30.41 -10.86
C MET A 171 12.19 29.16 -10.44
N LEU A 172 10.91 29.34 -10.09
CA LEU A 172 9.95 28.26 -9.91
C LEU A 172 9.75 27.58 -11.28
N VAL A 173 10.52 26.52 -11.56
CA VAL A 173 10.22 25.63 -12.67
C VAL A 173 9.05 24.76 -12.24
N ASN A 174 7.90 25.05 -12.83
CA ASN A 174 6.72 24.20 -12.85
C ASN A 174 7.12 22.81 -13.40
N PRO A 175 7.11 21.72 -12.62
CA PRO A 175 7.25 20.38 -13.16
C PRO A 175 5.85 19.88 -13.58
N ALA A 176 5.20 20.63 -14.48
CA ALA A 176 4.09 20.16 -15.27
C ALA A 176 4.61 19.78 -16.66
N ALA A 177 5.61 18.89 -16.71
CA ALA A 177 5.99 18.11 -17.88
C ALA A 177 7.05 17.10 -17.44
N LEU A 178 6.89 15.84 -17.86
CA LEU A 178 7.75 14.68 -17.60
C LEU A 178 7.40 13.81 -16.38
N THR A 179 6.16 13.34 -16.35
CA THR A 179 5.93 11.89 -16.21
C THR A 179 4.96 11.48 -17.30
N GLN A 180 5.50 11.02 -18.43
CA GLN A 180 4.74 10.18 -19.35
C GLN A 180 4.40 8.90 -18.57
N PRO A 181 3.12 8.54 -18.40
CA PRO A 181 2.78 7.19 -18.01
C PRO A 181 3.16 6.30 -19.19
N VAL A 182 4.13 5.42 -18.96
CA VAL A 182 4.30 4.21 -19.75
C VAL A 182 2.92 3.58 -19.89
N GLY A 183 2.49 3.38 -21.14
CA GLY A 183 1.11 3.07 -21.50
C GLY A 183 0.49 1.96 -20.66
N SER A 184 -0.44 2.35 -19.81
CA SER A 184 -1.57 1.50 -19.46
C SER A 184 -2.77 2.08 -20.19
N SER A 185 -3.31 1.33 -21.14
CA SER A 185 -4.63 1.56 -21.69
C SER A 185 -5.66 1.34 -20.58
N SER A 186 -5.79 2.27 -19.64
CA SER A 186 -6.92 2.32 -18.73
C SER A 186 -8.00 3.18 -19.39
N GLY A 187 -8.68 2.61 -20.39
CA GLY A 187 -10.04 3.06 -20.66
C GLY A 187 -10.77 3.07 -19.32
N GLU A 188 -11.47 4.16 -19.00
CA GLU A 188 -12.27 4.29 -17.78
C GLU A 188 -13.09 3.01 -17.58
N LYS A 189 -12.61 2.11 -16.70
CA LYS A 189 -13.30 0.87 -16.42
C LYS A 189 -14.52 1.23 -15.59
N LYS A 190 -15.64 1.46 -16.26
CA LYS A 190 -16.93 1.70 -15.61
C LYS A 190 -17.26 0.49 -14.74
N PRO A 191 -17.64 0.67 -13.46
CA PRO A 191 -18.06 -0.43 -12.63
C PRO A 191 -19.31 -1.07 -13.23
N PHE A 192 -19.35 -2.40 -13.25
CA PHE A 192 -20.49 -3.19 -13.71
C PHE A 192 -21.68 -3.04 -12.76
N PHE A 193 -21.42 -2.90 -11.46
CA PHE A 193 -22.44 -2.72 -10.45
C PHE A 193 -21.87 -1.96 -9.24
N VAL A 194 -22.65 -1.04 -8.70
CA VAL A 194 -22.30 -0.20 -7.54
C VAL A 194 -23.43 -0.24 -6.53
N GLY A 195 -23.09 -0.37 -5.25
CA GLY A 195 -24.04 -0.22 -4.16
C GLY A 195 -23.47 0.59 -3.01
N GLU A 196 -24.35 1.09 -2.16
CA GLU A 196 -24.03 1.85 -0.95
C GLU A 196 -24.70 1.20 0.25
N ILE A 197 -23.95 1.05 1.35
CA ILE A 197 -24.44 0.49 2.60
C ILE A 197 -24.49 1.58 3.65
N LYS A 198 -25.67 1.80 4.23
CA LYS A 198 -25.91 2.75 5.31
C LYS A 198 -26.58 2.09 6.51
N ASN A 199 -26.54 2.78 7.63
CA ASN A 199 -27.38 2.49 8.78
C ASN A 199 -28.75 3.20 8.67
N ASN A 200 -29.70 2.85 9.54
CA ASN A 200 -30.98 3.52 9.76
C ASN A 200 -30.87 5.06 9.86
N LYS A 201 -29.76 5.56 10.42
CA LYS A 201 -29.45 6.98 10.58
C LYS A 201 -28.82 7.61 9.33
N HIS A 202 -28.87 6.94 8.18
CA HIS A 202 -28.20 7.31 6.93
C HIS A 202 -26.68 7.49 7.04
N ILE A 203 -26.05 6.82 8.01
CA ILE A 203 -24.60 6.83 8.19
C ILE A 203 -24.00 5.71 7.34
N SER A 204 -23.08 6.04 6.44
CA SER A 204 -22.41 5.04 5.60
C SER A 204 -21.53 4.10 6.43
N LEU A 205 -21.58 2.79 6.13
CA LEU A 205 -20.95 1.75 6.94
C LEU A 205 -19.71 1.15 6.24
N PRO A 206 -18.49 1.42 6.75
CA PRO A 206 -17.27 0.94 6.13
C PRO A 206 -16.87 -0.46 6.60
N GLY A 207 -16.24 -1.23 5.70
CA GLY A 207 -15.70 -2.55 6.01
C GLY A 207 -16.71 -3.69 6.14
N ILE A 208 -17.96 -3.48 5.71
CA ILE A 208 -18.97 -4.52 5.61
C ILE A 208 -18.60 -5.46 4.46
N LEU A 209 -18.70 -6.78 4.70
CA LEU A 209 -18.45 -7.81 3.72
C LEU A 209 -19.74 -8.18 3.00
N ILE A 210 -19.73 -8.20 1.67
CA ILE A 210 -20.88 -8.58 0.84
C ILE A 210 -20.54 -9.86 0.11
N TYR A 211 -21.24 -10.94 0.44
CA TYR A 211 -21.18 -12.21 -0.26
C TYR A 211 -22.23 -12.20 -1.37
N VAL A 212 -21.77 -12.28 -2.62
CA VAL A 212 -22.63 -12.49 -3.78
C VAL A 212 -22.67 -13.98 -4.05
N LYS A 213 -23.82 -14.60 -3.83
CA LYS A 213 -24.04 -16.03 -3.95
C LYS A 213 -24.96 -16.37 -5.11
N ASP A 214 -24.69 -17.49 -5.75
CA ASP A 214 -25.53 -18.02 -6.83
C ASP A 214 -26.84 -18.64 -6.30
N ILE A 215 -27.71 -19.11 -7.20
CA ILE A 215 -28.95 -19.84 -6.87
C ILE A 215 -28.71 -21.05 -5.97
N ASN A 216 -27.52 -21.66 -6.06
CA ASN A 216 -27.10 -22.81 -5.27
C ASN A 216 -26.50 -22.40 -3.90
N ASN A 217 -26.62 -21.13 -3.50
CA ASN A 217 -26.09 -20.56 -2.26
C ASN A 217 -24.54 -20.63 -2.15
N THR A 218 -23.85 -20.84 -3.27
CA THR A 218 -22.38 -20.86 -3.34
C THR A 218 -21.86 -19.42 -3.51
N PRO A 219 -20.89 -18.95 -2.71
CA PRO A 219 -20.35 -17.61 -2.84
C PRO A 219 -19.47 -17.50 -4.09
N VAL A 220 -19.93 -16.71 -5.07
CA VAL A 220 -19.24 -16.45 -6.34
C VAL A 220 -18.29 -15.25 -6.22
N ARG A 221 -18.62 -14.28 -5.37
CA ARG A 221 -17.81 -13.08 -5.16
C ARG A 221 -17.93 -12.56 -3.73
N LEU A 222 -16.84 -12.01 -3.23
CA LEU A 222 -16.78 -11.29 -1.96
C LEU A 222 -16.37 -9.84 -2.23
N LEU A 223 -17.17 -8.90 -1.77
CA LEU A 223 -16.91 -7.46 -1.87
C LEU A 223 -16.77 -6.87 -0.47
N LYS A 224 -16.11 -5.71 -0.36
CA LYS A 224 -15.96 -4.98 0.89
C LYS A 224 -16.29 -3.51 0.67
N THR A 225 -17.04 -2.91 1.59
CA THR A 225 -17.33 -1.47 1.52
C THR A 225 -16.12 -0.61 1.85
N ASN A 226 -15.99 0.51 1.15
CA ASN A 226 -14.99 1.54 1.39
C ASN A 226 -15.38 2.44 2.60
N PRO A 227 -14.55 3.43 2.98
CA PRO A 227 -14.87 4.38 4.06
C PRO A 227 -16.21 5.13 3.91
N HIS A 228 -16.72 5.26 2.68
CA HIS A 228 -18.00 5.89 2.36
C HIS A 228 -19.16 4.89 2.25
N GLY A 229 -18.98 3.63 2.70
CA GLY A 229 -20.01 2.60 2.60
C GLY A 229 -20.29 2.10 1.18
N ILE A 230 -19.51 2.54 0.19
CA ILE A 230 -19.70 2.18 -1.22
C ILE A 230 -18.94 0.90 -1.53
N PHE A 231 -19.55 0.02 -2.31
CA PHE A 231 -18.90 -1.15 -2.90
C PHE A 231 -19.20 -1.20 -4.39
N ALA A 232 -18.24 -1.71 -5.17
CA ALA A 232 -18.38 -1.81 -6.61
C ALA A 232 -17.70 -3.07 -7.14
N THR A 233 -18.24 -3.60 -8.23
CA THR A 233 -17.63 -4.69 -8.99
C THR A 233 -17.40 -4.24 -10.42
N TYR A 234 -16.21 -4.51 -10.96
CA TYR A 234 -15.82 -4.09 -12.31
C TYR A 234 -15.91 -5.24 -13.31
N ASN A 235 -15.74 -6.47 -12.84
CA ASN A 235 -15.88 -7.65 -13.69
C ASN A 235 -17.37 -8.01 -13.80
N PRO A 236 -17.90 -8.21 -15.02
CA PRO A 236 -19.30 -8.55 -15.19
C PRO A 236 -19.63 -9.88 -14.52
N LEU A 237 -20.87 -9.99 -14.04
CA LEU A 237 -21.44 -11.24 -13.56
C LEU A 237 -22.35 -11.81 -14.67
N PRO A 238 -22.41 -13.15 -14.84
CA PRO A 238 -23.38 -13.77 -15.73
C PRO A 238 -24.81 -13.31 -15.42
N MET A 239 -25.69 -13.38 -16.41
CA MET A 239 -27.11 -13.08 -16.17
C MET A 239 -27.71 -14.20 -15.31
N GLY A 240 -28.37 -13.81 -14.23
CA GLY A 240 -28.90 -14.76 -13.26
C GLY A 240 -29.44 -14.10 -12.00
N GLU A 241 -30.07 -14.90 -11.15
CA GLU A 241 -30.53 -14.46 -9.84
C GLU A 241 -29.44 -14.72 -8.80
N TYR A 242 -29.01 -13.65 -8.13
CA TYR A 242 -27.97 -13.72 -7.10
C TYR A 242 -28.54 -13.29 -5.76
N SER A 243 -28.14 -13.99 -4.71
CA SER A 243 -28.41 -13.57 -3.33
C SER A 243 -27.23 -12.80 -2.79
N PHE A 244 -27.50 -11.63 -2.24
CA PHE A 244 -26.50 -10.77 -1.62
C PHE A 244 -26.69 -10.87 -0.11
N GLU A 245 -25.69 -11.39 0.58
CA GLU A 245 -25.64 -11.51 2.04
C GLU A 245 -24.55 -10.59 2.57
N MET A 246 -24.92 -9.60 3.40
CA MET A 246 -23.95 -8.71 4.03
C MET A 246 -23.66 -9.15 5.44
N LYS A 247 -22.39 -9.16 5.81
CA LYS A 247 -21.91 -9.50 7.14
C LYS A 247 -20.93 -8.45 7.63
N ASP A 248 -21.19 -7.93 8.82
CA ASP A 248 -20.24 -7.10 9.53
C ASP A 248 -19.21 -8.00 10.24
N PRO A 249 -17.89 -7.86 9.99
CA PRO A 249 -16.86 -8.56 10.73
C PRO A 249 -16.94 -8.36 12.26
N LYS A 250 -17.50 -7.22 12.71
CA LYS A 250 -17.69 -6.91 14.12
C LYS A 250 -19.04 -7.38 14.68
N ASN A 251 -19.92 -7.92 13.83
CA ASN A 251 -21.30 -8.31 14.17
C ASN A 251 -22.10 -7.20 14.90
N ILE A 252 -21.86 -5.92 14.58
CA ILE A 252 -22.60 -4.80 15.17
C ILE A 252 -23.89 -4.53 14.37
N TYR A 253 -23.81 -4.68 13.04
CA TYR A 253 -24.91 -4.41 12.13
C TYR A 253 -25.42 -5.69 11.47
N PHE A 254 -26.75 -5.83 11.44
CA PHE A 254 -27.44 -6.91 10.75
C PHE A 254 -28.08 -6.41 9.47
N PHE A 255 -28.05 -7.25 8.44
CA PHE A 255 -28.58 -6.94 7.12
C PHE A 255 -29.48 -8.08 6.66
N ASP A 256 -30.50 -7.74 5.89
CA ASP A 256 -31.33 -8.73 5.23
C ASP A 256 -30.62 -9.29 4.01
N THR A 257 -30.73 -10.59 3.80
CA THR A 257 -30.35 -11.20 2.54
C THR A 257 -31.36 -10.81 1.48
N MET A 258 -30.90 -10.17 0.42
CA MET A 258 -31.73 -9.76 -0.72
C MET A 258 -31.37 -10.53 -1.97
N LYS A 259 -32.37 -10.83 -2.81
CA LYS A 259 -32.16 -11.45 -4.12
C LYS A 259 -32.28 -10.40 -5.21
N ILE A 260 -31.29 -10.35 -6.08
CA ILE A 260 -31.18 -9.38 -7.17
C ILE A 260 -30.99 -10.15 -8.48
N GLN A 261 -31.81 -9.84 -9.48
CA GLN A 261 -31.61 -10.35 -10.83
C GLN A 261 -30.65 -9.44 -11.60
N ILE A 262 -29.54 -10.00 -12.05
CA ILE A 262 -28.52 -9.26 -12.81
C ILE A 262 -28.86 -9.30 -14.30
N LYS A 263 -29.05 -8.11 -14.90
CA LYS A 263 -29.31 -7.92 -16.35
C LYS A 263 -28.06 -7.38 -17.06
N ASN A 264 -28.03 -7.45 -18.39
CA ASN A 264 -26.88 -7.08 -19.25
C ASN A 264 -26.37 -5.63 -19.06
N THR A 265 -27.17 -4.74 -18.48
CA THR A 265 -26.78 -3.37 -18.14
C THR A 265 -27.51 -2.95 -16.87
N ASN A 266 -26.88 -3.16 -15.71
CA ASN A 266 -27.38 -2.64 -14.45
C ASN A 266 -26.72 -1.28 -14.19
N LYS A 267 -27.47 -0.21 -14.49
CA LYS A 267 -27.02 1.17 -14.29
C LYS A 267 -27.44 1.73 -12.92
N ASP A 268 -28.31 1.02 -12.20
CA ASP A 268 -28.91 1.52 -10.98
C ASP A 268 -28.05 1.20 -9.77
N ASN A 269 -27.81 2.23 -8.96
CA ASN A 269 -27.09 2.11 -7.69
C ASN A 269 -28.04 1.46 -6.68
N ILE A 270 -27.60 0.39 -6.02
CA ILE A 270 -28.39 -0.24 -4.96
C ILE A 270 -28.03 0.36 -3.60
N GLU A 271 -28.99 0.97 -2.94
CA GLU A 271 -28.86 1.42 -1.56
C GLU A 271 -29.40 0.34 -0.60
N ILE A 272 -28.58 -0.05 0.37
CA ILE A 272 -28.90 -1.09 1.35
C ILE A 272 -28.78 -0.48 2.74
N MET A 273 -29.79 -0.68 3.56
CA MET A 273 -29.83 -0.18 4.94
C MET A 273 -29.70 -1.36 5.92
N SER A 274 -28.89 -1.18 6.98
CA SER A 274 -28.88 -2.15 8.08
C SER A 274 -30.16 -2.08 8.89
N ARG A 275 -30.58 -3.21 9.45
CA ARG A 275 -31.63 -3.27 10.46
C ARG A 275 -31.09 -2.77 11.80
N GLU A 276 -31.93 -2.06 12.55
CA GLU A 276 -31.63 -1.68 13.93
C GLU A 276 -31.46 -2.92 14.83
N MET A 277 -30.62 -2.79 15.86
CA MET A 277 -30.63 -3.73 16.97
C MET A 277 -31.91 -3.57 17.80
N LEU A 278 -32.45 -4.69 18.28
CA LEU A 278 -33.25 -4.75 19.50
C LEU A 278 -32.35 -4.53 20.71
#